data_AF-A0A5B0BYC5-F1
#
_entry.id   AF-A0A5B0BYC5-F1
#
_cell.length_a   1.000
_cell.length_b   1.000
_cell.length_c   1.000
_cell.angle_alpha   90.00
_cell.angle_beta   90.00
_cell.angle_gamma   90.00
#
_symmetry.space_group_name_H-M   'P 1'
#
loop_
_entity.id
_entity.type
_entity.pdbx_description
1 polymer ?
#
loop_
_entity_poly.entity_id
_entity_poly.type
_entity_poly.pdbx_seq_one_letter_code
_entity_poly.pdbx_strand_id
1 'polypeptide(L)'
;MKIDLTKKPDGATHINPHSGLWVKCFGGNSGSYQFFKDGEWEMGFGCMSNSYLEIAQPDPWTGEGLPPVGIELEWRYDDHAWKVGMALYIGSVYVILKASDGEQHYYLGDMQFRPIRTPEQIAADERELAITDICVVMDKDPSRPLLREKAGVLYDAGYRKQVAP
;
A
#
# COMPACT_ATOMS: atom_id res chain seq x y z
N MET A 1 -31.97 16.49 -8.78
CA MET A 1 -30.90 17.14 -7.98
C MET A 1 -29.57 16.87 -8.68
N LYS A 2 -28.67 17.85 -8.81
CA LYS A 2 -27.32 17.62 -9.37
C LYS A 2 -26.36 17.45 -8.20
N ILE A 3 -25.77 16.27 -8.09
CA ILE A 3 -24.77 15.96 -7.06
C ILE A 3 -23.42 16.52 -7.50
N ASP A 4 -22.71 17.18 -6.59
CA ASP A 4 -21.35 17.66 -6.79
C ASP A 4 -20.37 16.73 -6.09
N LEU A 5 -19.66 15.90 -6.87
CA LEU A 5 -18.69 14.94 -6.34
C LEU A 5 -17.46 15.61 -5.72
N THR A 6 -17.21 16.90 -5.98
CA THR A 6 -16.09 17.62 -5.38
C THR A 6 -16.31 17.92 -3.89
N LYS A 7 -17.55 17.81 -3.41
CA LYS A 7 -17.94 17.98 -2.01
C LYS A 7 -18.02 16.66 -1.24
N LYS A 8 -17.44 15.59 -1.80
CA LYS A 8 -17.39 14.27 -1.15
C LYS A 8 -16.54 14.39 0.13
N PRO A 9 -17.10 14.09 1.32
CA PRO A 9 -16.32 14.02 2.55
C PRO A 9 -15.41 12.79 2.53
N ASP A 10 -14.25 12.92 3.18
CA ASP A 10 -13.30 11.83 3.31
C ASP A 10 -13.93 10.60 3.97
N GLY A 11 -13.76 9.45 3.34
CA GLY A 11 -14.35 8.18 3.79
C GLY A 11 -15.77 7.89 3.30
N ALA A 12 -16.41 8.77 2.51
CA ALA A 12 -17.67 8.44 1.86
C ALA A 12 -17.49 7.33 0.81
N THR A 13 -18.28 6.27 0.95
CA THR A 13 -18.31 5.13 0.03
C THR A 13 -19.54 5.13 -0.87
N HIS A 14 -20.63 5.78 -0.45
CA HIS A 14 -21.88 5.85 -1.20
C HIS A 14 -22.49 7.26 -1.15
N ILE A 15 -23.44 7.53 -2.04
CA ILE A 15 -24.31 8.71 -1.98
C ILE A 15 -25.77 8.34 -2.18
N ASN A 16 -26.66 8.97 -1.41
CA ASN A 16 -28.10 8.90 -1.67
C ASN A 16 -28.48 9.89 -2.79
N PRO A 17 -28.95 9.44 -3.97
CA PRO A 17 -29.31 10.34 -5.07
C PRO A 17 -30.55 11.19 -4.79
N HIS A 18 -31.37 10.82 -3.81
CA HIS A 18 -32.60 11.52 -3.44
C HIS A 18 -32.35 12.61 -2.40
N SER A 19 -31.55 12.32 -1.37
CA SER A 19 -31.25 13.28 -0.29
C SER A 19 -29.92 14.02 -0.45
N GLY A 20 -28.99 13.50 -1.25
CA GLY A 20 -27.64 14.04 -1.39
C GLY A 20 -26.72 13.72 -0.22
N LEU A 21 -27.18 12.90 0.74
CA LEU A 21 -26.37 12.50 1.88
C LEU A 21 -25.26 11.55 1.44
N TRP A 22 -24.04 11.87 1.86
CA TRP A 22 -22.90 10.97 1.75
C TRP A 22 -22.99 9.90 2.81
N VAL A 23 -22.61 8.68 2.45
CA VAL A 23 -22.72 7.52 3.31
C VAL A 23 -21.41 6.76 3.34
N LYS A 24 -21.04 6.27 4.52
CA LYS A 24 -19.91 5.39 4.78
C LYS A 24 -20.45 4.06 5.30
N CYS A 25 -20.28 3.00 4.53
CA CYS A 25 -20.73 1.67 4.89
C CYS A 25 -19.62 0.86 5.56
N PHE A 26 -20.00 0.05 6.54
CA PHE A 26 -19.11 -0.84 7.24
C PHE A 26 -19.53 -2.29 6.97
N GLY A 27 -18.64 -3.09 6.38
CA GLY A 27 -18.81 -4.55 6.32
C GLY A 27 -19.86 -5.11 5.33
N GLY A 28 -19.93 -4.60 4.09
CA GLY A 28 -20.81 -5.16 3.06
C GLY A 28 -22.30 -5.16 3.44
N ASN A 29 -23.05 -6.23 3.12
CA ASN A 29 -24.48 -6.37 3.38
C ASN A 29 -24.90 -6.39 4.88
N SER A 30 -23.98 -6.18 5.83
CA SER A 30 -24.25 -6.31 7.27
C SER A 30 -24.92 -5.10 7.93
N GLY A 31 -25.32 -4.08 7.16
CA GLY A 31 -26.37 -3.13 7.56
C GLY A 31 -25.96 -2.07 8.58
N SER A 32 -24.67 -1.82 8.77
CA SER A 32 -24.18 -0.67 9.55
C SER A 32 -23.60 0.39 8.62
N TYR A 33 -24.11 1.62 8.73
CA TYR A 33 -23.64 2.75 7.94
C TYR A 33 -23.64 4.03 8.77
N GLN A 34 -22.79 4.97 8.38
CA GLN A 34 -22.85 6.35 8.83
C GLN A 34 -23.28 7.24 7.67
N PHE A 35 -24.04 8.29 7.95
CA PHE A 35 -24.32 9.35 6.99
C PHE A 35 -23.67 10.64 7.44
N PHE A 36 -23.21 11.43 6.47
CA PHE A 36 -22.55 12.71 6.73
C PHE A 36 -23.58 13.84 6.74
N LYS A 37 -23.69 14.55 7.84
CA LYS A 37 -24.62 15.67 8.01
C LYS A 37 -23.99 16.71 8.93
N ASP A 38 -24.18 17.99 8.59
CA ASP A 38 -23.73 19.13 9.38
C ASP A 38 -22.24 19.11 9.80
N GLY A 39 -21.39 18.45 8.99
CA GLY A 39 -19.95 18.34 9.23
C GLY A 39 -19.52 17.10 10.01
N GLU A 40 -20.46 16.26 10.45
CA GLU A 40 -20.19 15.10 11.30
C GLU A 40 -20.71 13.79 10.68
N TRP A 41 -20.12 12.67 11.12
CA TRP A 41 -20.58 11.33 10.75
C TRP A 41 -21.54 10.81 11.82
N GLU A 42 -22.81 10.67 11.45
CA GLU A 42 -23.85 10.14 12.33
C GLU A 42 -24.15 8.68 12.00
N MET A 43 -24.35 7.85 13.03
CA MET A 43 -24.76 6.46 12.84
C MET A 43 -26.19 6.41 12.31
N GLY A 44 -26.38 5.74 11.17
CA GLY A 44 -27.69 5.35 10.67
C GLY A 44 -28.13 4.02 11.29
N PHE A 45 -29.41 3.91 11.62
CA PHE A 45 -30.01 2.66 12.07
C PHE A 45 -30.89 2.08 10.96
N GLY A 46 -30.62 0.84 10.54
CA GLY A 46 -31.42 0.09 9.57
C GLY A 46 -30.60 -0.48 8.39
N CYS A 47 -31.24 -1.31 7.57
CA CYS A 47 -30.62 -1.82 6.34
C CYS A 47 -30.55 -0.69 5.29
N MET A 48 -29.39 -0.51 4.66
CA MET A 48 -29.27 0.34 3.48
C MET A 48 -30.27 -0.13 2.42
N SER A 49 -31.10 0.78 1.90
CA SER A 49 -31.92 0.50 0.73
C SER A 49 -31.03 0.41 -0.52
N ASN A 50 -31.43 -0.35 -1.54
CA ASN A 50 -30.68 -0.44 -2.81
C ASN A 50 -30.63 0.87 -3.62
N SER A 51 -31.10 1.99 -3.06
CA SER A 51 -31.12 3.31 -3.69
C SER A 51 -29.83 4.11 -3.49
N TYR A 52 -28.91 3.69 -2.62
CA TYR A 52 -27.61 4.35 -2.48
C TYR A 52 -26.68 3.94 -3.62
N LEU A 53 -26.09 4.93 -4.29
CA LEU A 53 -25.14 4.69 -5.37
C LEU A 53 -23.74 4.56 -4.76
N GLU A 54 -23.07 3.46 -5.06
CA GLU A 54 -21.66 3.28 -4.71
C GLU A 54 -20.82 4.30 -5.48
N ILE A 55 -19.94 4.99 -4.75
CA ILE A 55 -18.96 5.87 -5.35
C ILE A 55 -17.76 5.00 -5.64
N ALA A 56 -17.47 4.79 -6.92
CA ALA A 56 -16.25 4.13 -7.35
C ALA A 56 -15.06 4.80 -6.65
N GLN A 57 -14.45 4.06 -5.73
CA GLN A 57 -13.15 4.47 -5.19
C GLN A 57 -12.13 4.13 -6.27
N PRO A 58 -11.15 5.01 -6.52
CA PRO A 58 -10.03 4.62 -7.38
C PRO A 58 -9.39 3.37 -6.79
N ASP A 59 -9.03 2.42 -7.66
CA ASP A 59 -8.31 1.23 -7.23
C ASP A 59 -7.03 1.64 -6.48
N PRO A 60 -6.65 0.89 -5.43
CA PRO A 60 -5.38 1.10 -4.77
C PRO A 60 -4.24 1.07 -5.78
N TRP A 61 -3.27 1.97 -5.62
CA TRP A 61 -2.11 2.00 -6.50
C TRP A 61 -1.34 0.68 -6.39
N THR A 62 -1.19 -0.01 -7.52
CA THR A 62 -0.62 -1.37 -7.60
C THR A 62 0.91 -1.39 -7.56
N GLY A 63 1.55 -0.22 -7.55
CA GLY A 63 2.99 -0.07 -7.73
C GLY A 63 3.40 0.22 -9.17
N GLU A 64 2.48 0.13 -10.12
CA GLU A 64 2.75 0.44 -11.52
C GLU A 64 2.60 1.94 -11.78
N GLY A 65 3.58 2.55 -12.45
CA GLY A 65 3.62 3.99 -12.70
C GLY A 65 3.93 4.83 -11.47
N LEU A 66 3.56 6.11 -11.51
CA LEU A 66 3.80 7.03 -10.40
C LEU A 66 2.73 6.87 -9.31
N PRO A 67 3.10 6.93 -8.02
CA PRO A 67 2.12 6.87 -6.95
C PRO A 67 1.21 8.09 -6.95
N PRO A 68 -0.07 7.95 -6.56
CA PRO A 68 -0.91 9.09 -6.21
C PRO A 68 -0.30 9.94 -5.08
N VAL A 69 -0.52 11.26 -5.13
CA VAL A 69 -0.18 12.15 -4.01
C VAL A 69 -1.11 11.87 -2.83
N GLY A 70 -0.57 11.90 -1.61
CA GLY A 70 -1.31 11.74 -0.36
C GLY A 70 -1.39 10.31 0.16
N ILE A 71 -0.77 9.34 -0.52
CA ILE A 71 -0.73 7.94 -0.04
C ILE A 71 0.58 7.66 0.69
N GLU A 72 0.52 6.76 1.68
CA GLU A 72 1.72 6.14 2.24
C GLU A 72 2.22 5.00 1.33
N LEU A 73 3.53 4.92 1.18
CA LEU A 73 4.21 4.01 0.26
C LEU A 73 5.63 3.70 0.76
N GLU A 74 6.25 2.69 0.16
CA GLU A 74 7.69 2.46 0.29
C GLU A 74 8.44 3.12 -0.87
N TRP A 75 9.54 3.79 -0.57
CA TRP A 75 10.40 4.45 -1.56
C TRP A 75 11.88 4.23 -1.25
N ARG A 76 12.72 4.34 -2.27
CA ARG A 76 14.18 4.40 -2.12
C ARG A 76 14.82 5.35 -3.11
N TYR A 77 15.94 5.92 -2.68
CA TYR A 77 16.88 6.65 -3.54
C TYR A 77 17.91 5.67 -4.08
N ASP A 78 17.93 5.46 -5.39
CA ASP A 78 18.88 4.56 -6.04
C ASP A 78 18.93 3.17 -5.34
N ASP A 79 20.10 2.67 -4.98
CA ASP A 79 20.29 1.40 -4.27
C ASP A 79 20.25 1.49 -2.74
N HIS A 80 19.71 2.57 -2.17
CA HIS A 80 19.54 2.69 -0.72
C HIS A 80 18.44 1.77 -0.19
N ALA A 81 18.43 1.60 1.14
CA ALA A 81 17.37 0.88 1.84
C ALA A 81 16.00 1.54 1.60
N TRP A 82 14.98 0.70 1.45
CA TRP A 82 13.59 1.13 1.37
C TRP A 82 13.13 1.82 2.65
N LYS A 83 12.40 2.92 2.50
CA LYS A 83 11.82 3.71 3.58
C LYS A 83 10.32 3.82 3.37
N VAL A 84 9.56 3.89 4.46
CA VAL A 84 8.13 4.20 4.43
C VAL A 84 7.94 5.71 4.54
N GLY A 85 7.02 6.26 3.76
CA GLY A 85 6.66 7.66 3.83
C GLY A 85 5.44 8.00 2.97
N MET A 86 5.07 9.27 2.96
CA MET A 86 3.95 9.78 2.19
C MET A 86 4.41 10.63 1.01
N ALA A 87 3.80 10.44 -0.16
CA ALA A 87 4.02 11.32 -1.29
C ALA A 87 3.26 12.64 -1.09
N LEU A 88 3.97 13.77 -0.95
CA LEU A 88 3.35 15.09 -0.79
C LEU A 88 3.20 15.82 -2.13
N TYR A 89 4.12 15.58 -3.06
CA TYR A 89 4.09 16.16 -4.40
C TYR A 89 4.87 15.27 -5.37
N ILE A 90 4.34 15.07 -6.57
CA ILE A 90 5.04 14.41 -7.67
C ILE A 90 4.88 15.26 -8.92
N GLY A 91 5.98 15.81 -9.41
CA GLY A 91 6.07 16.51 -10.69
C GLY A 91 6.87 15.71 -11.70
N SER A 92 7.11 16.30 -12.89
CA SER A 92 7.89 15.65 -13.94
C SER A 92 9.40 15.56 -13.65
N VAL A 93 9.90 16.38 -12.74
CA VAL A 93 11.35 16.47 -12.41
C VAL A 93 11.62 16.15 -10.95
N TYR A 94 10.73 16.58 -10.06
CA TYR A 94 10.93 16.50 -8.62
C TYR A 94 9.80 15.75 -7.93
N VAL A 95 10.15 15.11 -6.83
CA VAL A 95 9.22 14.55 -5.86
C VAL A 95 9.49 15.15 -4.49
N ILE A 96 8.44 15.36 -3.69
CA ILE A 96 8.55 15.68 -2.27
C ILE A 96 7.90 14.54 -1.49
N LEU A 97 8.66 13.96 -0.58
CA LEU A 97 8.27 12.82 0.25
C LEU A 97 8.38 13.21 1.72
N LYS A 98 7.46 12.72 2.53
CA LYS A 98 7.51 12.86 3.99
C LYS A 98 7.85 11.51 4.62
N ALA A 99 8.99 11.43 5.28
CA ALA A 99 9.38 10.29 6.12
C ALA A 99 9.32 10.69 7.60
N SER A 100 9.71 9.75 8.47
CA SER A 100 9.76 9.97 9.92
C SER A 100 10.74 11.07 10.34
N ASP A 101 11.78 11.32 9.53
CA ASP A 101 12.79 12.35 9.73
C ASP A 101 12.39 13.72 9.15
N GLY A 102 11.27 13.81 8.45
CA GLY A 102 10.72 15.05 7.91
C GLY A 102 10.44 14.99 6.41
N GLU A 103 10.32 16.18 5.82
CA GLU A 103 10.07 16.35 4.38
C GLU A 103 11.39 16.41 3.61
N GLN A 104 11.49 15.63 2.53
CA GLN A 104 12.66 15.53 1.69
C GLN A 104 12.27 15.72 0.22
N HIS A 105 13.16 16.31 -0.57
CA HIS A 105 12.97 16.50 -2.01
C HIS A 105 14.01 15.67 -2.76
N TYR A 106 13.61 15.08 -3.89
CA TYR A 106 14.47 14.28 -4.75
C TYR A 106 14.16 14.52 -6.22
N TYR A 107 15.12 14.20 -7.09
CA TYR A 107 14.85 14.05 -8.52
C TYR A 107 14.04 12.80 -8.77
N LEU A 108 12.97 12.91 -9.56
CA LEU A 108 12.07 11.80 -9.84
C LEU A 108 12.79 10.62 -10.51
N GLY A 109 13.76 10.91 -11.38
CA GLY A 109 14.51 9.89 -12.12
C GLY A 109 15.34 8.94 -11.25
N ASP A 110 15.69 9.36 -10.03
CA ASP A 110 16.51 8.57 -9.10
C ASP A 110 15.64 7.77 -8.10
N MET A 111 14.32 7.87 -8.23
CA MET A 111 13.36 7.32 -7.29
C MET A 111 12.75 6.02 -7.77
N GLN A 112 12.60 5.11 -6.81
CA GLN A 112 11.78 3.93 -6.98
C GLN A 112 10.72 3.93 -5.90
N PHE A 113 9.51 3.55 -6.29
CA PHE A 113 8.35 3.51 -5.42
C PHE A 113 7.72 2.13 -5.49
N ARG A 114 7.09 1.71 -4.39
CA ARG A 114 6.19 0.56 -4.37
C ARG A 114 5.16 0.71 -3.25
N PRO A 115 4.04 -0.03 -3.32
CA PRO A 115 3.08 -0.08 -2.22
C PRO A 115 3.74 -0.63 -0.95
N ILE A 116 3.18 -0.28 0.21
CA ILE A 116 3.62 -0.87 1.48
C ILE A 116 3.42 -2.38 1.42
N ARG A 117 4.47 -3.13 1.70
CA ARG A 117 4.41 -4.59 1.69
C ARG A 117 3.69 -5.12 2.92
N THR A 118 2.97 -6.22 2.76
CA THR A 118 2.41 -6.94 3.89
C THR A 118 3.50 -7.67 4.69
N PRO A 119 3.28 -8.00 5.97
CA PRO A 119 4.23 -8.80 6.75
C PRO A 119 4.61 -10.12 6.06
N GLU A 120 3.67 -10.75 5.36
CA GLU A 120 3.88 -11.99 4.61
C GLU A 120 4.81 -11.78 3.41
N GLN A 121 4.65 -10.67 2.69
CA GLN A 121 5.55 -10.31 1.60
C GLN A 121 6.96 -10.01 2.10
N ILE A 122 7.08 -9.30 3.22
CA ILE A 122 8.39 -9.04 3.86
C ILE A 122 9.05 -10.36 4.27
N ALA A 123 8.32 -11.25 4.95
CA ALA A 123 8.84 -12.55 5.36
C ALA A 123 9.24 -13.42 4.16
N ALA A 124 8.50 -13.36 3.06
CA ALA A 124 8.84 -14.06 1.83
C ALA A 124 10.12 -13.51 1.19
N ASP A 125 10.28 -12.17 1.11
CA ASP A 125 11.49 -11.51 0.62
C ASP A 125 12.71 -11.86 1.50
N GLU A 126 12.56 -11.83 2.83
CA GLU A 126 13.62 -12.18 3.78
C GLU A 126 14.04 -13.65 3.65
N ARG A 127 13.06 -14.54 3.49
CA ARG A 127 13.33 -15.96 3.21
C ARG A 127 14.07 -16.12 1.89
N GLU A 128 13.66 -15.43 0.84
CA GLU A 128 14.29 -15.52 -0.48
C GLU A 128 15.72 -14.97 -0.49
N LEU A 129 15.97 -13.88 0.25
CA LEU A 129 17.29 -13.32 0.46
C LEU A 129 18.20 -14.31 1.21
N ALA A 130 17.70 -14.91 2.29
CA ALA A 130 18.45 -15.90 3.07
C ALA A 130 18.77 -17.17 2.26
N ILE A 131 17.83 -17.64 1.42
CA ILE A 131 18.06 -18.74 0.48
C ILE A 131 19.16 -18.36 -0.50
N THR A 132 19.10 -17.15 -1.06
CA THR A 132 20.11 -16.63 -1.99
C THR A 132 21.50 -16.58 -1.34
N ASP A 133 21.59 -16.12 -0.09
CA ASP A 133 22.84 -16.11 0.67
C ASP A 133 23.40 -17.53 0.90
N ILE A 134 22.54 -18.49 1.24
CA ILE A 134 22.94 -19.90 1.37
C ILE A 134 23.43 -20.43 0.02
N CYS A 135 22.72 -20.12 -1.07
CA CYS A 135 23.16 -20.50 -2.41
C CYS A 135 24.56 -19.96 -2.70
N VAL A 136 24.81 -18.67 -2.52
CA VAL A 136 26.13 -18.04 -2.76
C VAL A 136 27.26 -18.70 -1.97
N VAL A 137 26.97 -19.17 -0.75
CA VAL A 137 27.95 -19.91 0.09
C VAL A 137 28.21 -21.30 -0.47
N MET A 138 27.17 -22.02 -0.92
CA MET A 138 27.29 -23.38 -1.46
C MET A 138 27.93 -23.40 -2.86
N ASP A 139 27.55 -22.46 -3.71
CA ASP A 139 28.00 -22.29 -5.08
C ASP A 139 27.82 -20.81 -5.47
N LYS A 140 28.83 -20.18 -6.07
CA LYS A 140 28.84 -18.72 -6.31
C LYS A 140 27.72 -18.25 -7.25
N ASP A 141 27.03 -19.17 -7.93
CA ASP A 141 25.90 -18.92 -8.80
C ASP A 141 24.55 -19.23 -8.10
N PRO A 142 23.84 -18.22 -7.57
CA PRO A 142 22.55 -18.40 -6.89
C PRO A 142 21.36 -18.61 -7.84
N SER A 143 21.57 -18.62 -9.15
CA SER A 143 20.50 -18.76 -10.15
C SER A 143 20.12 -20.22 -10.43
N ARG A 144 20.93 -21.19 -9.96
CA ARG A 144 20.74 -22.62 -10.27
C ARG A 144 19.50 -23.19 -9.56
N PRO A 145 18.49 -23.71 -10.28
CA PRO A 145 17.23 -24.15 -9.67
C PRO A 145 17.38 -25.22 -8.56
N LEU A 146 18.14 -26.29 -8.84
CA LEU A 146 18.38 -27.38 -7.87
C LEU A 146 19.13 -26.91 -6.62
N LEU A 147 19.93 -25.85 -6.74
CA LEU A 147 20.64 -25.26 -5.60
C LEU A 147 19.67 -24.47 -4.72
N ARG A 148 18.79 -23.68 -5.33
CA ARG A 148 17.75 -22.92 -4.62
C ARG A 148 16.81 -23.84 -3.84
N GLU A 149 16.37 -24.95 -4.45
CA GLU A 149 15.52 -25.94 -3.75
C GLU A 149 16.21 -26.49 -2.50
N LYS A 150 17.48 -26.92 -2.62
CA LYS A 150 18.25 -27.43 -1.49
C LYS A 150 18.48 -26.37 -0.42
N ALA A 151 18.80 -25.14 -0.81
CA ALA A 151 18.97 -24.02 0.10
C ALA A 151 17.66 -23.66 0.84
N GLY A 152 16.52 -23.75 0.15
CA GLY A 152 15.19 -23.62 0.74
C GLY A 152 14.92 -24.65 1.83
N VAL A 153 15.21 -25.93 1.55
CA VAL A 153 15.08 -27.01 2.55
C VAL A 153 15.96 -26.77 3.78
N LEU A 154 17.20 -26.30 3.58
CA LEU A 154 18.09 -25.96 4.70
C LEU A 154 17.54 -24.80 5.53
N TYR A 155 17.07 -23.74 4.88
CA TYR A 155 16.47 -22.59 5.56
C TYR A 155 15.22 -23.01 6.37
N ASP A 156 14.34 -23.80 5.78
CA ASP A 156 13.11 -24.28 6.42
C ASP A 156 13.41 -25.25 7.58
N ALA A 157 14.53 -25.99 7.52
CA ALA A 157 15.05 -26.79 8.62
C ALA A 157 15.74 -25.96 9.73
N GLY A 158 15.79 -24.63 9.61
CA GLY A 158 16.32 -23.72 10.62
C GLY A 158 17.81 -23.37 10.47
N TYR A 159 18.48 -23.82 9.40
CA TYR A 159 19.88 -23.44 9.15
C TYR A 159 19.97 -21.97 8.73
N ARG A 160 20.97 -21.24 9.25
CA ARG A 160 21.24 -19.82 8.95
C ARG A 160 22.74 -19.63 8.71
N LYS A 161 23.09 -18.66 7.87
CA LYS A 161 24.48 -18.26 7.64
C LYS A 161 25.04 -17.65 8.91
N GLN A 162 26.16 -18.17 9.40
CA GLN A 162 26.90 -17.57 10.48
C GLN A 162 27.71 -16.38 9.96
N VAL A 163 27.55 -15.21 10.58
CA VAL A 163 28.40 -14.04 10.33
C VAL A 163 29.71 -14.26 11.07
N ALA A 164 30.84 -14.08 10.39
CA ALA A 164 32.15 -14.17 11.04
C ALA A 164 32.24 -13.09 12.14
N PRO A 165 32.89 -13.41 13.29
CA PRO A 165 33.09 -12.45 14.38
C PRO A 165 33.99 -11.29 13.97
#